data_AF-A0A1I3YQ68-F1
#
_entry.id   AF-A0A1I3YQ68-F1
#
_cell.length_a   1.000
_cell.length_b   1.000
_cell.length_c   1.000
_cell.angle_alpha   90.00
_cell.angle_beta   90.00
_cell.angle_gamma   90.00
#
_symmetry.space_group_name_H-M   'P 1'
#
loop_
_entity.id
_entity.type
_entity.pdbx_description
1 polymer ?
#
loop_
_entity_poly.entity_id
_entity_poly.type
_entity_poly.pdbx_seq_one_letter_code
_entity_poly.pdbx_strand_id
1 'polypeptide(L)'
;MALDRNTLESTLAATLRTNFQKGVDEEWSGDDAADAMAKAIADVVHAYVSGARVTGVQSQVRDNGNVPIGTATQTGEVGLS
;
A
#
# COMPACT_ATOMS: atom_id res chain seq x y z
N MET A 1 -9.59 9.48 -2.98
CA MET A 1 -9.04 8.98 -4.25
C MET A 1 -8.91 7.47 -4.14
N ALA A 2 -9.48 6.73 -5.09
CA ALA A 2 -9.27 5.29 -5.19
C ALA A 2 -7.78 4.97 -5.43
N LEU A 3 -7.36 3.79 -5.02
CA LEU A 3 -6.05 3.21 -5.28
C LEU A 3 -5.71 3.30 -6.78
N ASP A 4 -4.89 4.27 -7.19
CA ASP A 4 -4.46 4.42 -8.58
C ASP A 4 -3.34 3.44 -8.88
N ARG A 5 -3.72 2.30 -9.48
CA ARG A 5 -2.79 1.26 -9.91
C ARG A 5 -1.68 1.81 -10.82
N ASN A 6 -1.97 2.79 -11.69
CA ASN A 6 -0.98 3.32 -12.62
C ASN A 6 0.13 4.05 -11.87
N THR A 7 -0.23 4.82 -10.83
CA THR A 7 0.73 5.50 -9.96
C THR A 7 1.60 4.52 -9.17
N LEU A 8 1.03 3.40 -8.69
CA LEU A 8 1.80 2.33 -8.05
C LEU A 8 2.82 1.72 -9.01
N GLU A 9 2.36 1.31 -10.19
CA GLU A 9 3.20 0.66 -11.20
C GLU A 9 4.33 1.59 -11.66
N SER A 10 4.04 2.86 -11.92
CA SER A 10 5.06 3.83 -12.33
C SER A 10 6.10 4.08 -11.23
N THR A 11 5.65 4.22 -9.98
CA THR A 11 6.53 4.48 -8.83
C THR A 11 7.43 3.28 -8.55
N LEU A 12 6.86 2.07 -8.54
CA LEU A 12 7.62 0.85 -8.33
C LEU A 12 8.67 0.66 -9.44
N ALA A 13 8.27 0.84 -10.70
CA ALA A 13 9.18 0.68 -11.83
C ALA A 13 10.30 1.73 -11.84
N ALA A 14 10.04 2.96 -11.36
CA ALA A 14 11.07 3.99 -11.20
C ALA A 14 12.06 3.61 -10.10
N THR A 15 11.56 3.25 -8.91
CA THR A 15 12.39 2.88 -7.75
C THR A 15 13.28 1.66 -8.04
N LEU A 16 12.74 0.63 -8.71
CA LEU A 16 13.51 -0.55 -9.09
C LEU A 16 14.63 -0.21 -10.08
N ARG A 17 14.37 0.64 -11.09
CA ARG A 17 15.41 1.09 -12.03
C ARG A 17 16.51 1.87 -11.31
N THR A 18 16.15 2.78 -10.42
CA THR A 18 17.12 3.56 -9.63
C THR A 18 17.99 2.66 -8.76
N ASN A 19 17.39 1.69 -8.05
CA ASN A 19 18.16 0.77 -7.21
C ASN A 19 19.02 -0.19 -8.03
N PHE A 20 18.56 -0.61 -9.21
CA PHE A 20 19.38 -1.41 -10.11
C PHE A 20 20.61 -0.63 -10.58
N GLN A 21 20.43 0.61 -11.05
CA GLN A 21 21.56 1.46 -11.46
C GLN A 21 22.53 1.69 -10.30
N LYS A 22 22.00 2.00 -9.12
CA LYS A 22 22.82 2.18 -7.91
C LYS A 22 23.61 0.92 -7.55
N GLY A 23 22.98 -0.26 -7.65
CA GLY A 23 23.67 -1.53 -7.39
C GLY A 23 24.76 -1.84 -8.41
N VAL A 24 24.62 -1.41 -9.66
CA VAL A 24 25.69 -1.47 -10.66
C VAL A 24 26.82 -0.50 -10.31
N ASP A 25 26.49 0.74 -9.97
CA ASP A 25 27.47 1.80 -9.69
C ASP A 25 28.27 1.53 -8.39
N GLU A 26 27.63 0.88 -7.41
CA GLU A 26 28.22 0.55 -6.11
C GLU A 26 28.73 -0.91 -6.03
N GLU A 27 28.68 -1.65 -7.13
CA GLU A 27 29.10 -3.06 -7.22
C GLU A 27 28.52 -3.95 -6.11
N TRP A 28 27.21 -3.81 -5.86
CA TRP A 28 26.52 -4.61 -4.85
C TRP A 28 26.67 -6.11 -5.10
N SER A 29 26.84 -6.88 -4.03
CA SER A 29 26.74 -8.33 -4.13
C SER A 29 25.32 -8.73 -4.54
N GLY A 30 25.15 -9.93 -5.10
CA GLY A 30 23.84 -10.42 -5.50
C GLY A 30 22.82 -10.42 -4.35
N ASP A 31 23.29 -10.70 -3.13
CA ASP A 31 22.46 -10.71 -1.93
C ASP A 31 22.08 -9.28 -1.50
N ASP A 32 23.03 -8.33 -1.50
CA ASP A 32 22.76 -6.92 -1.18
C ASP A 32 21.77 -6.30 -2.18
N ALA A 33 21.91 -6.63 -3.47
CA ALA A 33 21.00 -6.19 -4.50
C ALA A 33 19.60 -6.78 -4.33
N ALA A 34 19.49 -8.06 -3.98
CA ALA A 34 18.21 -8.71 -3.71
C ALA A 34 17.49 -8.07 -2.51
N ASP A 35 18.21 -7.82 -1.41
CA ASP A 35 17.67 -7.19 -0.21
C ASP A 35 17.22 -5.75 -0.47
N ALA A 36 18.02 -4.97 -1.21
CA ALA A 36 17.66 -3.60 -1.58
C ALA A 36 16.42 -3.55 -2.50
N MET A 37 16.27 -4.51 -3.42
CA MET A 37 15.08 -4.61 -4.26
C MET A 37 13.84 -5.04 -3.47
N ALA A 38 13.98 -6.03 -2.58
CA ALA A 38 12.89 -6.47 -1.70
C ALA A 38 12.40 -5.33 -0.82
N LYS A 39 13.32 -4.56 -0.24
CA LYS A 39 13.01 -3.37 0.55
C LYS A 39 12.27 -2.31 -0.28
N ALA A 40 12.72 -2.03 -1.50
CA ALA A 40 12.04 -1.07 -2.37
C ALA A 40 10.60 -1.46 -2.71
N ILE A 41 10.36 -2.75 -2.99
CA ILE A 41 9.00 -3.25 -3.24
C ILE A 41 8.14 -3.06 -1.99
N ALA A 42 8.66 -3.46 -0.82
CA ALA A 42 7.94 -3.33 0.44
C ALA A 42 7.59 -1.87 0.77
N ASP A 43 8.55 -0.95 0.63
CA ASP A 43 8.37 0.47 0.93
C ASP A 43 7.33 1.12 -0.01
N VAL A 44 7.37 0.79 -1.31
CA VAL A 44 6.40 1.32 -2.30
C VAL A 44 5.00 0.76 -2.06
N VAL A 45 4.87 -0.54 -1.81
CA VAL A 45 3.57 -1.17 -1.49
C VAL A 45 3.02 -0.62 -0.18
N HIS A 46 3.87 -0.47 0.85
CA HIS A 46 3.46 0.11 2.12
C HIS A 46 2.98 1.55 1.98
N ALA A 47 3.70 2.40 1.23
CA ALA A 47 3.29 3.77 0.94
C ALA A 47 1.96 3.82 0.17
N TYR A 48 1.75 2.89 -0.77
CA TYR A 48 0.51 2.79 -1.53
C TYR A 48 -0.68 2.36 -0.67
N VAL A 49 -0.49 1.38 0.22
CA VAL A 49 -1.53 0.88 1.12
C VAL A 49 -1.84 1.88 2.24
N SER A 50 -0.84 2.50 2.85
CA SER A 50 -1.04 3.51 3.90
C SER A 50 -1.60 4.83 3.35
N GLY A 51 -1.20 5.22 2.14
CA GLY A 51 -1.79 6.33 1.40
C GLY A 51 -3.19 6.04 0.87
N ALA A 52 -3.63 4.77 0.90
CA ALA A 52 -4.96 4.39 0.47
C ALA A 52 -6.01 5.02 1.38
N ARG A 53 -7.04 5.57 0.75
CA ARG A 53 -8.21 6.07 1.45
C ARG A 53 -9.36 5.11 1.24
N VAL A 54 -9.99 4.70 2.33
CA VAL A 54 -11.19 3.87 2.30
C VAL A 54 -12.41 4.77 2.44
N THR A 55 -13.42 4.51 1.63
CA THR A 55 -14.75 5.13 1.69
C THR A 55 -15.79 4.04 1.48
N GLY A 56 -17.01 4.23 1.99
CA GLY A 56 -18.09 3.25 1.83
C GLY A 56 -17.97 2.03 2.74
N VAL A 57 -17.14 2.08 3.79
CA VAL A 57 -17.11 1.02 4.82
C VAL A 57 -18.49 0.93 5.46
N GLN A 58 -19.10 -0.25 5.38
CA GLN A 58 -20.34 -0.55 6.09
C GLN A 58 -20.02 -1.07 7.49
N SER A 59 -20.46 -0.32 8.49
CA SER A 59 -20.45 -0.74 9.88
C SER A 59 -21.83 -1.25 10.25
N GLN A 60 -21.89 -2.41 10.91
CA GLN A 60 -23.13 -2.98 11.41
C GLN A 60 -23.08 -3.01 12.94
N VAL A 61 -24.05 -2.38 13.59
CA VAL A 61 -24.25 -2.51 15.04
C VAL A 61 -25.16 -3.69 15.28
N ARG A 62 -24.72 -4.60 16.17
CA ARG A 62 -25.47 -5.78 16.57
C ARG A 62 -25.80 -5.73 18.04
N ASP A 63 -26.91 -6.34 18.43
CA ASP A 63 -27.28 -6.51 19.83
C ASP A 63 -26.51 -7.66 20.50
N ASN A 64 -26.83 -7.93 21.77
CA ASN A 64 -26.21 -9.01 22.55
C ASN A 64 -26.60 -10.43 22.05
N GLY A 65 -27.58 -10.52 21.15
CA GLY A 65 -27.99 -11.74 20.43
C GLY A 65 -27.36 -11.87 19.05
N ASN A 66 -26.41 -10.99 18.70
CA ASN A 66 -25.76 -10.92 17.39
C ASN A 66 -26.73 -10.58 16.23
N VAL A 67 -27.89 -10.00 16.53
CA VAL A 67 -28.87 -9.54 15.54
C VAL A 67 -28.51 -8.11 15.11
N PRO A 68 -28.50 -7.81 13.80
CA PRO A 68 -28.30 -6.45 13.30
C PRO A 68 -29.39 -5.50 13.78
N ILE A 69 -29.01 -4.43 14.49
CA ILE A 69 -29.95 -3.39 14.95
C ILE A 69 -29.70 -2.04 14.28
N GLY A 70 -28.62 -1.90 13.52
CA GLY A 70 -28.37 -0.70 12.73
C GLY A 70 -27.20 -0.89 11.75
N THR A 71 -27.21 -0.11 10.69
CA THR A 71 -26.12 -0.05 9.70
C THR A 71 -25.74 1.40 9.46
N ALA A 72 -24.44 1.69 9.44
CA ALA A 72 -23.89 2.96 9.03
C ALA A 72 -22.96 2.74 7.83
N THR A 73 -23.04 3.62 6.84
CA THR A 73 -22.07 3.65 5.73
C THR A 73 -21.20 4.88 5.92
N GLN A 74 -19.89 4.66 5.94
CA GLN A 74 -18.93 5.74 5.98
C GLN A 74 -18.96 6.51 4.64
N THR A 75 -19.30 7.79 4.69
CA THR A 75 -19.37 8.67 3.49
C THR A 75 -18.10 9.48 3.26
N GLY A 76 -17.29 9.68 4.30
CA GLY A 76 -16.01 10.39 4.23
C GLY A 76 -14.82 9.45 4.00
N GLU A 77 -13.82 9.91 3.25
CA GLU A 77 -12.57 9.17 3.06
C GLU A 77 -11.72 9.15 4.35
N VAL A 78 -11.27 7.96 4.78
CA VAL A 78 -10.32 7.81 5.91
C VAL A 78 -9.07 7.07 5.42
N GLY A 79 -7.90 7.55 5.81
CA GLY A 79 -6.63 6.88 5.51
C GLY A 79 -6.44 5.60 6.31
N LEU A 80 -5.79 4.60 5.73
CA LEU A 80 -5.38 3.39 6.44
C LEU A 80 -4.12 3.70 7.27
N SER A 81 -4.29 3.98 8.57
CA SER A 81 -3.21 4.21 9.54
C SER A 81 -2.72 2.91 10.17
#